data_AF-A0A7S2R4L6-F1
#
_entry.id   AF-A0A7S2R4L6-F1
#
_cell.length_a   1.000
_cell.length_b   1.000
_cell.length_c   1.000
_cell.angle_alpha   90.00
_cell.angle_beta   90.00
_cell.angle_gamma   90.00
#
_symmetry.space_group_name_H-M   'P 1'
#
loop_
_entity.id
_entity.type
_entity.pdbx_description
1 polymer ?
#
loop_
_entity_poly.entity_id
_entity_poly.type
_entity_poly.pdbx_seq_one_letter_code
_entity_poly.pdbx_strand_id
1 'polypeptide(L)'
;KAKEDQRATGMAEAEVSRWLGKSQAVIAQCVEGLVARQDREGLRVLSTALVALRDFPGDPRYRRLRFGSSARLRKALGDPSAVRLLQLVGFQQDGVGDLVLGTAGGRRAQTGPEALLPVIKAVQQACERLATQQVLSSEEKAALARVPPEPEEGAAGSTHVVVTLRLGGGEELTLRRRFDAADRLSDVMAFLSVHTSRNHRSASPAALRVSDHSQYPPQLLEEEDQSLTLQALGMWPSCRLVAEVVQPQPAQGAAEASSARKQNKKGRPYPSTSGTKPKPSELLSRHLRRFNKSDKTDRGRSHYAIKVR
;
A
#
# COMPACT_ATOMS: atom_id res chain seq x y z
N LYS A 1 -18.43 44.38 32.87
CA LYS A 1 -17.04 43.89 32.80
C LYS A 1 -16.99 42.36 32.76
N ALA A 2 -16.99 41.60 33.85
CA ALA A 2 -16.88 40.12 33.76
C ALA A 2 -17.93 39.41 32.86
N LYS A 3 -19.20 39.85 32.86
CA LYS A 3 -20.26 39.29 32.00
C LYS A 3 -20.15 39.70 30.52
N GLU A 4 -19.41 40.77 30.26
CA GLU A 4 -19.15 41.32 28.93
C GLU A 4 -17.93 40.62 28.31
N ASP A 5 -16.91 40.35 29.13
CA ASP A 5 -15.73 39.56 28.75
C ASP A 5 -16.09 38.10 28.39
N GLN A 6 -17.07 37.50 29.09
CA GLN A 6 -17.60 36.16 28.77
C GLN A 6 -18.40 36.11 27.45
N ARG A 7 -19.10 37.20 27.09
CA ARG A 7 -19.82 37.27 25.81
C ARG A 7 -18.88 37.48 24.62
N ALA A 8 -17.81 38.25 24.81
CA ALA A 8 -16.79 38.48 23.79
C ALA A 8 -16.00 37.20 23.47
N THR A 9 -15.67 36.39 24.48
CA THR A 9 -14.99 35.09 24.30
C THR A 9 -15.86 34.07 23.58
N GLY A 10 -17.14 33.93 23.96
CA GLY A 10 -18.04 32.97 23.30
C GLY A 10 -18.33 33.27 21.82
N MET A 11 -18.41 34.56 21.43
CA MET A 11 -18.55 34.91 20.00
C MET A 11 -17.28 34.60 19.19
N ALA A 12 -16.09 34.79 19.78
CA ALA A 12 -14.84 34.45 19.12
C ALA A 12 -14.71 32.93 18.85
N GLU A 13 -15.12 32.08 19.80
CA GLU A 13 -15.08 30.63 19.63
C GLU A 13 -16.03 30.11 18.54
N ALA A 14 -17.24 30.69 18.44
CA ALA A 14 -18.23 30.33 17.43
C ALA A 14 -17.78 30.74 16.02
N GLU A 15 -17.18 31.92 15.87
CA GLU A 15 -16.62 32.38 14.59
C GLU A 15 -15.41 31.53 14.16
N VAL A 16 -14.53 31.19 15.10
CA VAL A 16 -13.39 30.27 14.86
C VAL A 16 -13.89 28.90 14.41
N SER A 17 -14.92 28.34 15.07
CA SER A 17 -15.48 27.03 14.70
C SER A 17 -16.11 27.03 13.30
N ARG A 18 -16.86 28.08 12.95
CA ARG A 18 -17.44 28.23 11.62
C ARG A 18 -16.37 28.43 10.54
N TRP A 19 -15.33 29.20 10.85
CA TRP A 19 -14.19 29.39 9.96
C TRP A 19 -13.41 28.10 9.75
N LEU A 20 -13.17 27.32 10.81
CA LEU A 20 -12.48 26.04 10.78
C LEU A 20 -13.21 25.04 9.87
N GLY A 21 -14.53 24.90 9.98
CA GLY A 21 -15.30 23.96 9.14
C GLY A 21 -15.20 24.26 7.65
N LYS A 22 -15.35 25.53 7.24
CA LYS A 22 -15.19 25.94 5.83
C LYS A 22 -13.75 25.82 5.36
N SER A 23 -12.78 26.13 6.23
CA SER A 23 -11.37 26.12 5.89
C SER A 23 -10.83 24.69 5.75
N GLN A 24 -11.33 23.71 6.50
CA GLN A 24 -10.87 22.32 6.43
C GLN A 24 -11.01 21.71 5.03
N ALA A 25 -12.16 21.91 4.38
CA ALA A 25 -12.37 21.40 3.01
C ALA A 25 -11.40 22.04 2.01
N VAL A 26 -11.12 23.35 2.15
CA VAL A 26 -10.19 24.05 1.25
C VAL A 26 -8.74 23.67 1.56
N ILE A 27 -8.38 23.47 2.83
CA ILE A 27 -7.08 22.95 3.25
C ILE A 27 -6.84 21.59 2.61
N ALA A 28 -7.81 20.67 2.75
CA ALA A 28 -7.73 19.34 2.15
C ALA A 28 -7.56 19.44 0.62
N GLN A 29 -8.35 20.27 -0.06
CA GLN A 29 -8.24 20.47 -1.50
C GLN A 29 -6.84 21.00 -1.91
N CYS A 30 -6.29 21.96 -1.19
CA CYS A 30 -4.96 22.51 -1.49
C CYS A 30 -3.86 21.46 -1.26
N VAL A 31 -3.96 20.71 -0.16
CA VAL A 31 -3.01 19.64 0.17
C VAL A 31 -3.07 18.52 -0.87
N GLU A 32 -4.26 18.07 -1.26
CA GLU A 32 -4.42 17.06 -2.31
C GLU A 32 -3.91 17.55 -3.67
N GLY A 33 -4.04 18.84 -3.98
CA GLY A 33 -3.44 19.45 -5.18
C GLY A 33 -1.91 19.34 -5.20
N LEU A 34 -1.26 19.57 -4.05
CA LEU A 34 0.20 19.41 -3.90
C LEU A 34 0.63 17.93 -3.97
N VAL A 35 -0.15 17.03 -3.35
CA VAL A 35 0.11 15.58 -3.40
C VAL A 35 -0.03 15.06 -4.83
N ALA A 36 -1.07 15.44 -5.56
CA ALA A 36 -1.30 15.02 -6.94
C ALA A 36 -0.15 15.43 -7.88
N ARG A 37 0.50 16.57 -7.62
CA ARG A 37 1.66 17.06 -8.37
C ARG A 37 3.00 16.50 -7.89
N GLN A 38 2.99 15.68 -6.83
CA GLN A 38 4.18 15.14 -6.18
C GLN A 38 5.16 16.23 -5.69
N ASP A 39 4.65 17.41 -5.31
CA ASP A 39 5.48 18.55 -4.87
C ASP A 39 5.98 18.38 -3.42
N ARG A 40 7.01 17.53 -3.27
CA ARG A 40 7.62 17.23 -1.97
C ARG A 40 8.39 18.41 -1.38
N GLU A 41 9.03 19.22 -2.23
CA GLU A 41 9.82 20.35 -1.76
C GLU A 41 8.90 21.43 -1.18
N GLY A 42 7.80 21.73 -1.87
CA GLY A 42 6.78 22.66 -1.39
C GLY A 42 6.16 22.24 -0.07
N LEU A 43 5.72 20.99 0.05
CA LEU A 43 5.12 20.47 1.30
C LEU A 43 6.10 20.51 2.49
N ARG A 44 7.39 20.20 2.27
CA ARG A 44 8.41 20.30 3.32
C ARG A 44 8.64 21.74 3.75
N VAL A 45 8.79 22.66 2.80
CA VAL A 45 8.98 24.09 3.09
C VAL A 45 7.76 24.66 3.83
N LEU A 46 6.54 24.30 3.41
CA LEU A 46 5.30 24.66 4.11
C LEU A 46 5.29 24.11 5.54
N SER A 47 5.62 22.83 5.73
CA SER A 47 5.67 22.22 7.06
C SER A 47 6.64 22.94 7.97
N THR A 48 7.87 23.20 7.51
CA THR A 48 8.88 23.93 8.30
C THR A 48 8.45 25.36 8.62
N ALA A 49 7.90 26.09 7.64
CA ALA A 49 7.46 27.46 7.84
C ALA A 49 6.29 27.56 8.84
N LEU A 50 5.29 26.67 8.73
CA LEU A 50 4.13 26.67 9.62
C LEU A 50 4.48 26.22 11.04
N VAL A 51 5.37 25.24 11.20
CA VAL A 51 5.87 24.82 12.52
C VAL A 51 6.66 25.95 13.18
N ALA A 52 7.56 26.61 12.44
CA ALA A 52 8.32 27.73 12.98
C ALA A 52 7.41 28.91 13.37
N LEU A 53 6.35 29.18 12.59
CA LEU A 53 5.37 30.20 12.92
C LEU A 53 4.55 29.84 14.18
N ARG A 54 4.21 28.56 14.36
CA ARG A 54 3.51 28.08 15.57
C ARG A 54 4.38 28.22 16.80
N ASP A 55 5.65 27.84 16.70
CA ASP A 55 6.57 27.82 17.84
C ASP A 55 7.05 29.23 18.21
N PHE A 56 7.17 30.13 17.22
CA PHE A 56 7.63 31.51 17.39
C PHE A 56 6.66 32.51 16.75
N PRO A 57 5.43 32.64 17.27
CA PRO A 57 4.40 33.46 16.63
C PRO A 57 4.73 34.95 16.68
N GLY A 58 5.60 35.41 17.59
CA GLY A 58 5.99 36.82 17.72
C GLY A 58 7.18 37.26 16.87
N ASP A 59 7.94 36.32 16.31
CA ASP A 59 9.17 36.65 15.57
C ASP A 59 8.84 37.13 14.14
N PRO A 60 9.24 38.36 13.75
CA PRO A 60 8.98 38.89 12.40
C PRO A 60 9.61 38.06 11.28
N ARG A 61 10.66 37.26 11.56
CA ARG A 61 11.33 36.41 10.57
C ARG A 61 10.42 35.32 10.02
N TYR A 62 9.59 34.72 10.86
CA TYR A 62 8.65 33.66 10.44
C TYR A 62 7.31 34.22 9.97
N ARG A 63 7.02 35.49 10.31
CA ARG A 63 5.85 36.22 9.79
C ARG A 63 6.05 36.74 8.37
N ARG A 64 7.28 36.87 7.88
CA ARG A 64 7.59 37.34 6.51
C ARG A 64 8.35 36.29 5.73
N LEU A 65 7.68 35.70 4.74
CA LEU A 65 8.27 34.83 3.76
C LEU A 65 8.71 35.67 2.56
N ARG A 66 10.03 35.66 2.29
CA ARG A 66 10.66 36.41 1.19
C ARG A 66 10.39 35.80 -0.18
N PHE A 67 9.12 35.74 -0.57
CA PHE A 67 8.66 35.08 -1.78
C PHE A 67 9.12 35.83 -3.04
N GLY A 68 9.18 37.16 -3.06
CA GLY A 68 9.63 37.91 -4.24
C GLY A 68 11.13 37.72 -4.53
N SER A 69 11.95 37.76 -3.48
CA SER A 69 13.42 37.74 -3.60
C SER A 69 14.04 36.34 -3.60
N SER A 70 13.44 35.35 -2.93
CA SER A 70 14.02 34.00 -2.85
C SER A 70 13.58 33.11 -4.00
N ALA A 71 14.47 32.87 -4.96
CA ALA A 71 14.24 31.94 -6.07
C ALA A 71 13.90 30.51 -5.58
N ARG A 72 14.51 30.07 -4.47
CA ARG A 72 14.24 28.76 -3.87
C ARG A 72 12.82 28.67 -3.32
N LEU A 73 12.35 29.71 -2.62
CA LEU A 73 10.98 29.73 -2.12
C LEU A 73 9.97 29.83 -3.27
N ARG A 74 10.27 30.58 -4.34
CA ARG A 74 9.40 30.62 -5.53
C ARG A 74 9.32 29.27 -6.24
N LYS A 75 10.42 28.53 -6.30
CA LYS A 75 10.43 27.18 -6.87
C LYS A 75 9.61 26.21 -6.01
N ALA A 76 9.82 26.23 -4.69
CA ALA A 76 9.14 25.32 -3.78
C ALA A 76 7.66 25.67 -3.56
N LEU A 77 7.29 26.94 -3.54
CA LEU A 77 5.93 27.41 -3.25
C LEU A 77 5.26 28.02 -4.50
N GLY A 78 5.79 27.74 -5.69
CA GLY A 78 5.28 28.27 -6.96
C GLY A 78 3.91 27.69 -7.33
N ASP A 79 3.52 26.60 -6.68
CA ASP A 79 2.20 26.01 -6.85
C ASP A 79 1.09 26.92 -6.29
N PRO A 80 0.03 27.20 -7.07
CA PRO A 80 -1.07 28.05 -6.60
C PRO A 80 -1.76 27.48 -5.35
N SER A 81 -1.74 26.16 -5.14
CA SER A 81 -2.30 25.50 -3.97
C SER A 81 -1.48 25.80 -2.71
N ALA A 82 -0.15 25.86 -2.83
CA ALA A 82 0.74 26.24 -1.72
C ALA A 82 0.52 27.70 -1.31
N VAL A 83 0.45 28.62 -2.28
CA VAL A 83 0.17 30.03 -2.03
C VAL A 83 -1.21 30.21 -1.40
N ARG A 84 -2.23 29.51 -1.93
CA ARG A 84 -3.59 29.54 -1.38
C ARG A 84 -3.64 29.01 0.06
N LEU A 85 -2.88 27.97 0.38
CA LEU A 85 -2.78 27.44 1.74
C LEU A 85 -2.19 28.47 2.71
N LEU A 86 -1.14 29.19 2.30
CA LEU A 86 -0.56 30.28 3.10
C LEU A 86 -1.53 31.45 3.24
N GLN A 87 -2.29 31.79 2.20
CA GLN A 87 -3.33 32.81 2.27
C GLN A 87 -4.46 32.45 3.23
N LEU A 88 -4.85 31.17 3.30
CA LEU A 88 -5.81 30.66 4.29
C LEU A 88 -5.28 30.83 5.72
N VAL A 89 -3.98 30.62 5.92
CA VAL A 89 -3.32 30.85 7.22
C VAL A 89 -3.27 32.34 7.59
N GLY A 90 -3.40 33.23 6.61
CA GLY A 90 -3.43 34.69 6.80
C GLY A 90 -2.27 35.44 6.17
N PHE A 91 -1.40 34.77 5.41
CA PHE A 91 -0.35 35.45 4.65
C PHE A 91 -0.96 36.25 3.49
N GLN A 92 -0.50 37.48 3.33
CA GLN A 92 -0.90 38.37 2.24
C GLN A 92 0.33 38.76 1.41
N GLN A 93 0.14 38.97 0.12
CA GLN A 93 1.21 39.49 -0.73
C GLN A 93 1.39 40.98 -0.47
N ASP A 94 2.60 41.36 -0.10
CA ASP A 94 3.04 42.75 0.00
C ASP A 94 3.30 43.33 -1.41
N GLY A 95 3.43 44.65 -1.52
CA GLY A 95 3.68 45.34 -2.81
C GLY A 95 4.97 44.90 -3.51
N VAL A 96 5.91 44.30 -2.76
CA VAL A 96 7.18 43.74 -3.27
C VAL A 96 7.03 42.27 -3.69
N GLY A 97 5.85 41.66 -3.49
CA GLY A 97 5.57 40.25 -3.78
C GLY A 97 6.02 39.27 -2.70
N ASP A 98 6.48 39.75 -1.54
CA ASP A 98 6.72 38.91 -0.36
C ASP A 98 5.39 38.52 0.31
N LEU A 99 5.36 37.36 0.96
CA LEU A 99 4.19 36.91 1.73
C LEU A 99 4.37 37.29 3.19
N VAL A 100 3.54 38.20 3.69
CA VAL A 100 3.60 38.71 5.06
C VAL A 100 2.32 38.34 5.80
N LEU A 101 2.45 37.77 7.00
CA LEU A 101 1.33 37.54 7.89
C LEU A 101 0.83 38.88 8.40
N GLY A 102 -0.40 39.25 8.04
CA GLY A 102 -0.96 40.58 8.32
C GLY A 102 -0.93 40.91 9.81
N THR A 103 -0.22 41.99 10.18
CA THR A 103 -0.17 42.53 11.55
C THR A 103 -1.03 43.77 11.74
N ALA A 104 -1.53 44.35 10.65
CA ALA A 104 -2.15 45.67 10.64
C ALA A 104 -3.67 45.60 10.89
N GLY A 105 -4.08 45.79 12.15
CA GLY A 105 -5.25 46.62 12.56
C GLY A 105 -6.66 46.32 12.03
N GLY A 106 -6.88 45.36 11.14
CA GLY A 106 -8.15 45.18 10.43
C GLY A 106 -8.88 43.90 10.79
N ARG A 107 -9.39 43.75 12.02
CA ARG A 107 -10.36 42.75 12.55
C ARG A 107 -10.24 41.26 12.18
N ARG A 108 -9.38 40.84 11.25
CA ARG A 108 -9.09 39.43 10.95
C ARG A 108 -7.94 39.03 11.86
N ALA A 109 -8.38 38.43 12.95
CA ALA A 109 -7.65 37.77 14.01
C ALA A 109 -6.24 37.31 13.61
N GLN A 110 -5.30 37.58 14.51
CA GLN A 110 -4.13 36.73 14.67
C GLN A 110 -4.63 35.28 14.66
N THR A 111 -4.32 34.54 13.61
CA THR A 111 -4.62 33.11 13.54
C THR A 111 -3.86 32.49 14.71
N GLY A 112 -4.58 32.19 15.79
CA GLY A 112 -3.96 31.65 16.99
C GLY A 112 -3.16 30.39 16.65
N PRO A 113 -2.14 30.03 17.44
CA PRO A 113 -1.33 28.83 17.20
C PRO A 113 -2.21 27.57 17.06
N GLU A 114 -3.33 27.51 17.77
CA GLU A 114 -4.35 26.45 17.69
C GLU A 114 -4.97 26.29 16.30
N ALA A 115 -5.22 27.39 15.59
CA ALA A 115 -5.82 27.35 14.26
C ALA A 115 -4.83 26.87 13.17
N LEU A 116 -3.52 26.89 13.44
CA LEU A 116 -2.48 26.36 12.55
C LEU A 116 -2.35 24.84 12.63
N LEU A 117 -2.67 24.24 13.79
CA LEU A 117 -2.54 22.80 14.03
C LEU A 117 -3.19 21.90 12.96
N PRO A 118 -4.44 22.12 12.52
CA PRO A 118 -5.04 21.29 11.48
C PRO A 118 -4.29 21.39 10.13
N VAL A 119 -3.79 22.57 9.78
CA VAL A 119 -3.00 22.78 8.55
C VAL A 119 -1.67 22.04 8.64
N ILE A 120 -0.96 22.20 9.76
CA ILE A 120 0.33 21.53 10.01
C ILE A 120 0.15 20.02 9.94
N LYS A 121 -0.87 19.46 10.61
CA LYS A 121 -1.17 18.02 10.57
C LYS A 121 -1.47 17.54 9.16
N ALA A 122 -2.30 18.24 8.40
CA ALA A 122 -2.64 17.87 7.03
C ALA A 122 -1.40 17.87 6.10
N VAL A 123 -0.54 18.89 6.23
CA VAL A 123 0.70 18.98 5.45
C VAL A 123 1.70 17.89 5.86
N GLN A 124 1.84 17.60 7.16
CA GLN A 124 2.72 16.53 7.65
C GLN A 124 2.25 15.14 7.16
N GLN A 125 0.95 14.85 7.27
CA GLN A 125 0.37 13.62 6.74
C GLN A 125 0.56 13.51 5.22
N ALA A 126 0.48 14.61 4.48
CA ALA A 126 0.77 14.63 3.05
C ALA A 126 2.25 14.34 2.75
N CYS A 127 3.18 14.92 3.52
CA CYS A 127 4.61 14.60 3.42
C CYS A 127 4.88 13.12 3.66
N GLU A 128 4.28 12.53 4.69
CA GLU A 128 4.41 11.10 5.03
C GLU A 128 3.83 10.22 3.91
N ARG A 129 2.63 10.54 3.41
CA ARG A 129 2.01 9.83 2.27
C ARG A 129 2.88 9.87 1.01
N LEU A 130 3.47 11.01 0.69
CA LEU A 130 4.36 11.11 -0.47
C LEU A 130 5.69 10.38 -0.26
N ALA A 131 6.18 10.30 0.98
CA ALA A 131 7.38 9.54 1.31
C ALA A 131 7.15 8.04 1.19
N THR A 132 6.03 7.53 1.74
CA THR A 132 5.67 6.11 1.62
C THR A 132 5.42 5.72 0.15
N GLN A 133 4.72 6.56 -0.62
CA GLN A 133 4.56 6.35 -2.07
C GLN A 133 5.90 6.33 -2.81
N GLN A 134 6.90 7.12 -2.38
CA GLN A 134 8.23 7.06 -2.98
C GLN A 134 8.89 5.71 -2.77
N VAL A 135 8.90 5.26 -1.52
CA VAL A 135 9.53 4.00 -1.12
C VAL A 135 8.88 2.85 -1.89
N LEU A 136 7.55 2.79 -1.91
CA LEU A 136 6.80 1.82 -2.71
C LEU A 136 7.18 1.89 -4.20
N SER A 137 7.21 3.09 -4.80
CA SER A 137 7.58 3.22 -6.22
C SER A 137 9.02 2.77 -6.53
N SER A 138 9.94 2.94 -5.58
CA SER A 138 11.34 2.52 -5.72
C SER A 138 11.51 1.02 -5.53
N GLU A 139 10.78 0.44 -4.59
CA GLU A 139 10.72 -1.00 -4.35
C GLU A 139 10.05 -1.70 -5.54
N GLU A 140 8.98 -1.13 -6.08
CA GLU A 140 8.32 -1.61 -7.31
C GLU A 140 9.27 -1.61 -8.50
N LYS A 141 10.05 -0.53 -8.69
CA LYS A 141 11.07 -0.48 -9.75
C LYS A 141 12.16 -1.51 -9.54
N ALA A 142 12.62 -1.70 -8.30
CA ALA A 142 13.62 -2.70 -7.97
C ALA A 142 13.10 -4.13 -8.16
N ALA A 143 11.83 -4.37 -7.80
CA ALA A 143 11.16 -5.65 -8.01
C ALA A 143 10.95 -5.94 -9.49
N LEU A 144 10.51 -4.95 -10.27
CA LEU A 144 10.36 -5.07 -11.72
C LEU A 144 11.70 -5.37 -12.41
N ALA A 145 12.79 -4.76 -11.95
CA ALA A 145 14.14 -5.02 -12.46
C ALA A 145 14.65 -6.43 -12.14
N ARG A 146 14.08 -7.12 -11.14
CA ARG A 146 14.40 -8.53 -10.84
C ARG A 146 13.65 -9.51 -11.75
N VAL A 147 12.55 -9.09 -12.38
CA VAL A 147 11.77 -9.99 -13.23
C VAL A 147 12.54 -10.22 -14.55
N PRO A 148 12.74 -11.48 -14.97
CA PRO A 148 13.40 -11.80 -16.24
C PRO A 148 12.76 -11.06 -17.43
N PRO A 149 13.52 -10.68 -18.47
CA PRO A 149 12.95 -10.06 -19.67
C PRO A 149 11.95 -11.01 -20.34
N GLU A 150 10.90 -10.46 -20.95
CA GLU A 150 9.91 -11.28 -21.65
C GLU A 150 10.53 -11.90 -22.91
N PRO A 151 10.45 -13.22 -23.12
CA PRO A 151 10.99 -13.87 -24.32
C PRO A 151 10.21 -13.48 -25.58
N GLU A 152 10.89 -13.56 -26.72
CA GLU A 152 10.31 -13.25 -28.04
C GLU A 152 9.15 -14.20 -28.40
N GLU A 153 8.28 -13.73 -29.29
CA GLU A 153 7.18 -14.56 -29.78
C GLU A 153 7.70 -15.75 -30.57
N GLY A 154 7.31 -16.96 -30.16
CA GLY A 154 7.78 -18.20 -30.79
C GLY A 154 9.16 -18.67 -30.32
N ALA A 155 9.76 -18.02 -29.31
CA ALA A 155 10.97 -18.53 -28.67
C ALA A 155 10.75 -19.96 -28.14
N ALA A 156 11.67 -20.86 -28.46
CA ALA A 156 11.66 -22.24 -27.97
C ALA A 156 11.76 -22.24 -26.44
N GLY A 157 10.94 -23.05 -25.77
CA GLY A 157 10.88 -23.06 -24.31
C GLY A 157 10.10 -21.89 -23.71
N SER A 158 9.42 -21.05 -24.49
CA SER A 158 8.52 -20.05 -23.91
C SER A 158 7.26 -20.68 -23.30
N THR A 159 6.78 -20.11 -22.19
CA THR A 159 5.56 -20.46 -21.48
C THR A 159 4.61 -19.27 -21.47
N HIS A 160 3.36 -19.46 -21.90
CA HIS A 160 2.32 -18.44 -21.78
C HIS A 160 1.64 -18.51 -20.43
N VAL A 161 1.86 -17.51 -19.57
CA VAL A 161 1.25 -17.43 -18.24
C VAL A 161 0.10 -16.43 -18.28
N VAL A 162 -1.11 -16.91 -18.00
CA VAL A 162 -2.30 -16.09 -17.82
C VAL A 162 -2.67 -16.09 -16.35
N VAL A 163 -2.67 -14.92 -15.70
CA VAL A 163 -3.00 -14.80 -14.28
C VAL A 163 -4.27 -13.98 -14.10
N THR A 164 -5.25 -14.54 -13.40
CA THR A 164 -6.42 -13.80 -12.92
C THR A 164 -6.17 -13.37 -11.48
N LEU A 165 -5.90 -12.08 -11.27
CA LEU A 165 -5.67 -11.47 -9.98
C LEU A 165 -6.99 -11.00 -9.38
N ARG A 166 -7.36 -11.52 -8.22
CA ARG A 166 -8.55 -11.15 -7.43
C ARG A 166 -8.14 -10.19 -6.32
N LEU A 167 -8.51 -8.92 -6.49
CA LEU A 167 -8.10 -7.82 -5.60
C LEU A 167 -8.98 -7.66 -4.36
N GLY A 168 -10.00 -8.51 -4.21
CA GLY A 168 -11.07 -8.34 -3.23
C GLY A 168 -12.20 -7.44 -3.76
N GLY A 169 -13.36 -7.47 -3.10
CA GLY A 169 -14.51 -6.66 -3.52
C GLY A 169 -15.15 -7.06 -4.85
N GLY A 170 -14.79 -8.21 -5.42
CA GLY A 170 -15.28 -8.69 -6.72
C GLY A 170 -14.52 -8.16 -7.93
N GLU A 171 -13.45 -7.36 -7.73
CA GLU A 171 -12.61 -6.90 -8.83
C GLU A 171 -11.62 -8.00 -9.26
N GLU A 172 -11.63 -8.30 -10.55
CA GLU A 172 -10.71 -9.25 -11.19
C GLU A 172 -9.89 -8.54 -12.28
N LEU A 173 -8.58 -8.77 -12.28
CA LEU A 173 -7.65 -8.27 -13.28
C LEU A 173 -6.95 -9.44 -13.96
N THR A 174 -7.09 -9.57 -15.27
CA THR A 174 -6.35 -10.58 -16.04
C THR A 174 -5.03 -10.01 -16.55
N LEU A 175 -3.93 -10.63 -16.14
CA LEU A 175 -2.57 -10.35 -16.60
C LEU A 175 -2.13 -11.46 -17.55
N ARG A 176 -1.37 -11.10 -18.59
CA ARG A 176 -0.79 -12.04 -19.54
C ARG A 176 0.66 -11.68 -19.79
N ARG A 177 1.55 -12.67 -19.71
CA ARG A 177 2.97 -12.49 -19.97
C ARG A 177 3.62 -13.81 -20.37
N ARG A 178 4.66 -13.75 -21.19
CA ARG A 178 5.52 -14.91 -21.49
C ARG A 178 6.68 -15.00 -20.51
N PHE A 179 7.05 -16.22 -20.17
CA PHE A 179 8.22 -16.55 -19.34
C PHE A 179 9.02 -17.65 -20.03
N ASP A 180 10.31 -17.76 -19.75
CA ASP A 180 11.07 -18.94 -20.15
C ASP A 180 10.63 -20.15 -19.31
N ALA A 181 10.62 -21.35 -19.89
CA ALA A 181 10.33 -22.60 -19.18
C ALA A 181 11.34 -22.87 -18.04
N ALA A 182 12.56 -22.33 -18.17
CA ALA A 182 13.61 -22.37 -17.16
C ALA A 182 13.44 -21.32 -16.06
N ASP A 183 12.58 -20.30 -16.24
CA ASP A 183 12.27 -19.32 -15.20
C ASP A 183 11.60 -20.01 -14.00
N ARG A 184 11.75 -19.42 -12.82
CA ARG A 184 11.22 -19.97 -11.57
C ARG A 184 9.85 -19.41 -11.25
N LEU A 185 9.08 -20.16 -10.46
CA LEU A 185 7.82 -19.64 -9.92
C LEU A 185 8.02 -18.36 -9.09
N SER A 186 9.18 -18.20 -8.42
CA SER A 186 9.54 -16.96 -7.73
C SER A 186 9.50 -15.72 -8.64
N ASP A 187 9.84 -15.87 -9.91
CA ASP A 187 9.90 -14.76 -10.87
C ASP A 187 8.50 -14.33 -11.29
N VAL A 188 7.59 -15.31 -11.44
CA VAL A 188 6.16 -15.07 -11.63
C VAL A 188 5.56 -14.41 -10.39
N MET A 189 5.91 -14.87 -9.19
CA MET A 189 5.44 -14.25 -7.94
C MET A 189 5.95 -12.81 -7.78
N ALA A 190 7.18 -12.51 -8.19
CA ALA A 190 7.72 -11.16 -8.22
C ALA A 190 7.00 -10.26 -9.24
N PHE A 191 6.65 -10.80 -10.40
CA PHE A 191 5.79 -10.10 -11.37
C PHE A 191 4.41 -9.79 -10.78
N LEU A 192 3.79 -10.76 -10.10
CA LEU A 192 2.48 -10.59 -9.48
C LEU A 192 2.49 -9.59 -8.32
N SER A 193 3.54 -9.55 -7.51
CA SER A 193 3.63 -8.61 -6.39
C SER A 193 3.67 -7.15 -6.87
N VAL A 194 4.39 -6.85 -7.96
CA VAL A 194 4.41 -5.52 -8.58
C VAL A 194 3.01 -5.09 -9.04
N HIS A 195 2.28 -5.99 -9.71
CA HIS A 195 0.92 -5.69 -10.18
C HIS A 195 -0.11 -5.63 -9.04
N THR A 196 0.10 -6.37 -7.96
CA THR A 196 -0.77 -6.35 -6.80
C THR A 196 -0.63 -5.03 -6.05
N SER A 197 0.60 -4.57 -5.76
CA SER A 197 0.84 -3.29 -5.06
C SER A 197 0.23 -2.09 -5.78
N ARG A 198 0.28 -2.08 -7.12
CA ARG A 198 -0.25 -0.98 -7.92
C ARG A 198 -1.78 -0.87 -7.89
N ASN A 199 -2.46 -2.01 -7.88
CA ASN A 199 -3.92 -2.06 -8.00
C ASN A 199 -4.62 -2.17 -6.64
N HIS A 200 -3.95 -2.78 -5.66
CA HIS A 200 -4.48 -2.94 -4.31
C HIS A 200 -4.12 -1.73 -3.45
N ARG A 201 -5.06 -0.78 -3.30
CA ARG A 201 -4.86 0.47 -2.53
C ARG A 201 -4.76 0.29 -1.00
N SER A 202 -4.71 -0.94 -0.50
CA SER A 202 -4.62 -1.16 0.95
C SER A 202 -3.23 -0.81 1.47
N ALA A 203 -3.20 -0.22 2.67
CA ALA A 203 -1.97 0.21 3.32
C ALA A 203 -1.10 -0.95 3.85
N SER A 204 -1.63 -2.19 3.87
CA SER A 204 -0.90 -3.36 4.36
C SER A 204 -0.32 -4.16 3.19
N PRO A 205 0.92 -4.69 3.30
CA PRO A 205 1.41 -5.69 2.37
C PRO A 205 0.44 -6.87 2.36
N ALA A 206 -0.10 -7.15 1.18
CA ALA A 206 -1.05 -8.23 0.95
C ALA A 206 -0.29 -9.54 0.72
N ALA A 207 -0.65 -10.60 1.45
CA ALA A 207 -0.17 -11.94 1.13
C ALA A 207 -0.93 -12.46 -0.09
N LEU A 208 -0.20 -12.92 -1.10
CA LEU A 208 -0.78 -13.52 -2.30
C LEU A 208 -0.86 -15.03 -2.15
N ARG A 209 -2.06 -15.60 -2.34
CA ARG A 209 -2.24 -17.03 -2.55
C ARG A 209 -2.41 -17.29 -4.04
N VAL A 210 -1.61 -18.19 -4.59
CA VAL A 210 -1.67 -18.50 -6.02
C VAL A 210 -2.03 -19.97 -6.20
N SER A 211 -3.07 -20.23 -6.98
CA SER A 211 -3.48 -21.55 -7.40
C SER A 211 -3.28 -21.74 -8.90
N ASP A 212 -2.83 -22.92 -9.28
CA ASP A 212 -2.78 -23.39 -10.65
C ASP A 212 -4.16 -23.96 -11.05
N HIS A 213 -4.73 -23.39 -12.09
CA HIS A 213 -6.01 -23.77 -12.71
C HIS A 213 -5.81 -24.34 -14.11
N SER A 214 -4.58 -24.70 -14.47
CA SER A 214 -4.27 -25.35 -15.75
C SER A 214 -4.80 -26.79 -15.79
N GLN A 215 -4.94 -27.43 -14.62
CA GLN A 215 -5.43 -28.79 -14.46
C GLN A 215 -6.57 -28.83 -13.43
N TYR A 216 -7.43 -29.85 -13.52
CA TYR A 216 -8.47 -30.11 -12.53
C TYR A 216 -8.08 -31.34 -11.69
N PRO A 217 -8.14 -31.26 -10.35
CA PRO A 217 -8.57 -30.12 -9.55
C PRO A 217 -7.52 -29.00 -9.47
N PRO A 218 -7.92 -27.73 -9.21
CA PRO A 218 -6.98 -26.64 -9.00
C PRO A 218 -6.00 -26.94 -7.86
N GLN A 219 -4.73 -26.66 -8.08
CA GLN A 219 -3.66 -26.94 -7.12
C GLN A 219 -3.15 -25.63 -6.50
N LEU A 220 -3.13 -25.55 -5.16
CA LEU A 220 -2.51 -24.43 -4.47
C LEU A 220 -0.98 -24.56 -4.57
N LEU A 221 -0.31 -23.47 -4.94
CA LEU A 221 1.15 -23.40 -4.99
C LEU A 221 1.69 -22.98 -3.62
N GLU A 222 2.65 -23.74 -3.10
CA GLU A 222 3.26 -23.49 -1.79
C GLU A 222 4.57 -22.72 -1.92
N GLU A 223 5.09 -22.21 -0.80
CA GLU A 223 6.38 -21.49 -0.78
C GLU A 223 7.54 -22.38 -1.25
N GLU A 224 7.47 -23.69 -1.00
CA GLU A 224 8.48 -24.66 -1.45
C GLU A 224 8.59 -24.72 -2.99
N ASP A 225 7.46 -24.51 -3.69
CA ASP A 225 7.39 -24.58 -5.14
C ASP A 225 8.02 -23.33 -5.82
N GLN A 226 8.27 -22.23 -5.08
CA GLN A 226 8.86 -21.01 -5.64
C GLN A 226 10.26 -21.21 -6.21
N SER A 227 10.98 -22.22 -5.71
CA SER A 227 12.32 -22.57 -6.16
C SER A 227 12.35 -23.40 -7.45
N LEU A 228 11.21 -23.96 -7.85
CA LEU A 228 11.07 -24.84 -9.01
C LEU A 228 10.86 -24.04 -10.29
N THR A 229 11.31 -24.59 -11.42
CA THR A 229 11.10 -24.01 -12.74
C THR A 229 9.66 -24.24 -13.21
N LEU A 230 9.17 -23.38 -14.10
CA LEU A 230 7.82 -23.53 -14.68
C LEU A 230 7.66 -24.87 -15.42
N GLN A 231 8.72 -25.36 -16.06
CA GLN A 231 8.73 -26.69 -16.66
C GLN A 231 8.60 -27.80 -15.61
N ALA A 232 9.36 -27.73 -14.51
CA ALA A 232 9.32 -28.74 -13.45
C ALA A 232 7.96 -28.80 -12.73
N LEU A 233 7.24 -27.68 -12.71
CA LEU A 233 5.87 -27.59 -12.20
C LEU A 233 4.80 -28.06 -13.22
N GLY A 234 5.18 -28.40 -14.46
CA GLY A 234 4.24 -28.80 -15.50
C GLY A 234 3.40 -27.65 -16.05
N MET A 235 3.88 -26.41 -15.93
CA MET A 235 3.20 -25.20 -16.41
C MET A 235 3.53 -24.84 -17.87
N TRP A 236 4.51 -25.52 -18.47
CA TRP A 236 4.85 -25.39 -19.90
C TRP A 236 3.97 -26.31 -20.76
N PRO A 237 3.44 -25.85 -21.91
CA PRO A 237 3.72 -24.60 -22.63
C PRO A 237 2.81 -23.42 -22.27
N SER A 238 1.75 -23.65 -21.48
CA SER A 238 0.85 -22.60 -21.04
C SER A 238 0.25 -22.94 -19.70
N CYS A 239 0.11 -21.94 -18.81
CA CYS A 239 -0.58 -22.11 -17.55
C CYS A 239 -1.57 -20.99 -17.25
N ARG A 240 -2.58 -21.34 -16.45
CA ARG A 240 -3.61 -20.43 -15.94
C ARG A 240 -3.50 -20.39 -14.43
N LEU A 241 -3.11 -19.25 -13.89
CA LEU A 241 -3.00 -19.04 -12.46
C LEU A 241 -4.15 -18.15 -11.97
N VAL A 242 -4.63 -18.41 -10.77
CA VAL A 242 -5.53 -17.50 -10.03
C VAL A 242 -4.77 -17.02 -8.80
N ALA A 243 -4.62 -15.71 -8.68
CA ALA A 243 -3.93 -15.08 -7.56
C ALA A 243 -4.95 -14.34 -6.70
N GLU A 244 -5.05 -14.71 -5.43
CA GLU A 244 -5.99 -14.11 -4.47
C GLU A 244 -5.23 -13.32 -3.43
N VAL A 245 -5.64 -12.06 -3.23
CA VAL A 245 -5.14 -11.21 -2.17
C VAL A 245 -5.80 -11.64 -0.85
N VAL A 246 -5.02 -12.29 0.01
CA VAL A 246 -5.47 -12.66 1.35
C VAL A 246 -5.21 -11.49 2.28
N GLN A 247 -6.30 -10.87 2.76
CA GLN A 247 -6.16 -9.94 3.87
C GLN A 247 -5.68 -10.73 5.10
N PRO A 248 -4.61 -10.29 5.77
CA PRO A 248 -4.16 -10.92 7.00
C PRO A 248 -5.30 -10.83 8.00
N GLN A 249 -6.02 -11.93 8.19
CA GLN A 249 -7.09 -11.99 9.15
C GLN A 249 -6.43 -11.74 10.51
N PRO A 250 -6.79 -10.67 11.25
CA PRO A 250 -6.23 -10.46 12.58
C PRO A 250 -6.49 -11.74 13.34
N ALA A 251 -5.44 -12.33 13.93
CA ALA A 251 -5.52 -13.62 14.61
C ALA A 251 -6.42 -13.50 15.85
N GLN A 252 -7.73 -13.45 15.65
CA GLN A 252 -8.76 -13.22 16.67
C GLN A 252 -8.95 -14.44 17.58
N GLY A 253 -8.15 -15.51 17.44
CA GLY A 253 -8.28 -16.74 18.21
C GLY A 253 -7.05 -17.17 19.02
N ALA A 254 -5.93 -16.44 18.98
CA ALA A 254 -4.72 -16.89 19.68
C ALA A 254 -4.77 -16.69 21.22
N ALA A 255 -5.70 -15.88 21.72
CA ALA A 255 -5.84 -15.60 23.16
C ALA A 255 -6.67 -16.65 23.94
N GLU A 256 -7.56 -17.41 23.28
CA GLU A 256 -8.41 -18.40 23.97
C GLU A 256 -7.83 -19.82 24.00
N ALA A 257 -6.86 -20.13 23.14
CA ALA A 257 -6.25 -21.46 23.09
C ALA A 257 -5.16 -21.69 24.17
N SER A 258 -4.66 -20.63 24.83
CA SER A 258 -3.65 -20.74 25.89
C SER A 258 -4.21 -20.96 27.29
N SER A 259 -5.52 -20.80 27.50
CA SER A 259 -6.14 -20.91 28.85
C SER A 259 -6.71 -22.30 29.16
N ALA A 260 -6.95 -23.15 28.15
CA ALA A 260 -7.55 -24.48 28.35
C ALA A 260 -6.53 -25.64 28.47
N ARG A 261 -5.21 -25.39 28.32
CA ARG A 261 -4.19 -26.45 28.25
C ARG A 261 -3.32 -26.60 29.51
N LYS A 262 -3.92 -26.45 30.70
CA LYS A 262 -3.23 -26.70 32.00
C LYS A 262 -3.70 -27.92 32.79
N GLN A 263 -4.62 -28.75 32.29
CA GLN A 263 -5.07 -29.95 33.02
C GLN A 263 -5.14 -31.20 32.14
N ASN A 264 -4.00 -31.74 31.72
CA ASN A 264 -3.83 -33.20 31.58
C ASN A 264 -2.36 -33.55 31.35
N LYS A 265 -1.62 -33.66 32.45
CA LYS A 265 -0.21 -34.08 32.47
C LYS A 265 -0.14 -35.49 33.07
N LYS A 266 -0.56 -36.51 32.30
CA LYS A 266 -0.18 -37.92 32.53
C LYS A 266 0.20 -38.56 31.20
N GLY A 267 1.51 -38.75 31.04
CA GLY A 267 2.13 -39.83 30.27
C GLY A 267 1.79 -39.93 28.78
N ARG A 268 2.38 -39.08 27.93
CA ARG A 268 2.76 -39.51 26.58
C ARG A 268 4.22 -39.12 26.32
N PRO A 269 5.09 -40.06 25.93
CA PRO A 269 6.47 -39.76 25.58
C PRO A 269 6.49 -38.89 24.33
N TYR A 270 7.12 -37.72 24.42
CA TYR A 270 7.37 -36.84 23.29
C TYR A 270 8.44 -37.47 22.39
N PRO A 271 8.26 -37.49 21.06
CA PRO A 271 9.38 -37.68 20.14
C PRO A 271 10.24 -36.42 20.17
N SER A 272 11.49 -36.57 20.59
CA SER A 272 12.49 -35.52 20.58
C SER A 272 12.76 -35.07 19.14
N THR A 273 12.56 -33.78 18.87
CA THR A 273 13.05 -33.09 17.68
C THR A 273 14.58 -32.93 17.76
N SER A 274 15.31 -34.04 17.60
CA SER A 274 16.73 -33.99 17.27
C SER A 274 16.86 -34.06 15.74
N GLY A 275 17.69 -33.18 15.16
CA GLY A 275 17.87 -32.93 13.73
C GLY A 275 18.36 -34.13 12.92
N THR A 276 17.52 -35.16 12.81
CA THR A 276 17.73 -36.28 11.92
C THR A 276 17.26 -35.87 10.54
N LYS A 277 18.20 -35.84 9.60
CA LYS A 277 17.90 -35.71 8.17
C LYS A 277 16.83 -36.76 7.83
N PRO A 278 15.73 -36.38 7.14
CA PRO A 278 14.66 -37.31 6.82
C PRO A 278 15.24 -38.51 6.05
N LYS A 279 14.73 -39.71 6.35
CA LYS A 279 15.21 -40.91 5.68
C LYS A 279 14.92 -40.78 4.17
N PRO A 280 15.78 -41.30 3.28
CA PRO A 280 15.56 -41.23 1.84
C PRO A 280 14.18 -41.75 1.39
N SER A 281 13.62 -42.71 2.11
CA SER A 281 12.27 -43.25 1.88
C SER A 281 11.13 -42.27 2.24
N GLU A 282 11.32 -41.37 3.21
CA GLU A 282 10.35 -40.31 3.53
C GLU A 282 10.34 -39.21 2.47
N LEU A 283 11.50 -38.87 1.92
CA LEU A 283 11.59 -37.94 0.77
C LEU A 283 10.90 -38.52 -0.45
N LEU A 284 11.15 -39.80 -0.77
CA LEU A 284 10.49 -40.48 -1.88
C LEU A 284 8.98 -40.60 -1.67
N SER A 285 8.50 -40.89 -0.47
CA SER A 285 7.06 -40.99 -0.21
C SER A 285 6.35 -39.63 -0.23
N ARG A 286 7.02 -38.52 0.14
CA ARG A 286 6.51 -37.17 -0.09
C ARG A 286 6.38 -36.86 -1.59
N HIS A 287 7.38 -37.20 -2.40
CA HIS A 287 7.32 -36.99 -3.86
C HIS A 287 6.34 -37.94 -4.57
N LEU A 288 6.27 -39.22 -4.18
CA LEU A 288 5.36 -40.21 -4.78
C LEU A 288 3.88 -39.93 -4.46
N ARG A 289 3.57 -39.29 -3.33
CA ARG A 289 2.21 -38.82 -3.05
C ARG A 289 1.70 -37.75 -4.01
N ARG A 290 2.60 -37.02 -4.71
CA ARG A 290 2.22 -36.10 -5.79
C ARG A 290 1.82 -36.86 -7.06
N PHE A 291 2.49 -37.95 -7.40
CA PHE A 291 2.20 -38.73 -8.61
C PHE A 291 1.07 -39.77 -8.47
N ASN A 292 0.87 -40.34 -7.27
CA ASN A 292 -0.11 -41.42 -7.08
C ASN A 292 -1.52 -40.97 -6.67
N LYS A 293 -1.83 -39.67 -6.69
CA LYS A 293 -3.19 -39.18 -6.37
C LYS A 293 -4.18 -39.27 -7.54
N SER A 294 -3.76 -39.67 -8.75
CA SER A 294 -4.65 -39.78 -9.91
C SER A 294 -5.33 -41.15 -10.11
N ASP A 295 -4.95 -42.22 -9.42
CA ASP A 295 -5.31 -43.59 -9.85
C ASP A 295 -6.37 -44.33 -9.02
N LYS A 296 -7.12 -43.62 -8.17
CA LYS A 296 -8.39 -44.12 -7.63
C LYS A 296 -9.60 -43.40 -8.25
N THR A 297 -9.56 -43.15 -9.56
CA THR A 297 -10.80 -43.11 -10.32
C THR A 297 -11.37 -44.52 -10.35
N ASP A 298 -12.48 -44.71 -9.66
CA ASP A 298 -13.42 -45.82 -9.80
C ASP A 298 -13.48 -46.31 -11.26
N ARG A 299 -12.83 -47.43 -11.56
CA ARG A 299 -13.08 -48.22 -12.78
C ARG A 299 -14.39 -49.01 -12.66
N GLY A 300 -15.41 -48.39 -12.09
CA GLY A 300 -16.70 -49.00 -11.75
C GLY A 300 -17.85 -48.31 -12.46
N ARG A 301 -17.97 -48.51 -13.78
CA ARG A 301 -19.21 -48.55 -14.59
C ARG A 301 -18.95 -48.10 -16.03
N SER A 302 -18.61 -49.06 -16.88
CA SER A 302 -18.77 -48.96 -18.32
C SER A 302 -20.27 -49.05 -18.68
N HIS A 303 -20.97 -47.91 -18.73
CA HIS A 303 -22.31 -47.80 -19.32
C HIS A 303 -22.22 -47.27 -20.76
N TYR A 304 -21.91 -48.14 -21.72
CA TYR A 304 -22.27 -47.90 -23.13
C TYR A 304 -22.69 -49.23 -23.77
N ALA A 305 -23.94 -49.62 -23.53
CA ALA A 305 -24.65 -50.55 -24.38
C ALA A 305 -25.28 -49.74 -25.52
N ILE A 306 -24.57 -49.64 -26.66
CA ILE A 306 -25.12 -49.10 -27.90
C ILE A 306 -25.97 -50.22 -28.52
N LYS A 307 -27.30 -50.12 -28.41
CA LYS A 307 -28.22 -50.94 -29.21
C LYS A 307 -28.38 -50.27 -30.57
N VAL A 308 -27.84 -50.92 -31.61
CA VAL A 308 -28.12 -50.60 -33.01
C VAL A 308 -29.47 -51.22 -33.38
N ARG A 309 -30.32 -50.44 -34.06
CA ARG A 309 -31.53 -50.91 -34.76
C ARG A 309 -31.23 -50.97 -36.25
#